data_AF-A0A920A0B2-F1
#
_entry.id   AF-A0A920A0B2-F1
#
_cell.length_a   1.000
_cell.length_b   1.000
_cell.length_c   1.000
_cell.angle_alpha   90.00
_cell.angle_beta   90.00
_cell.angle_gamma   90.00
#
_symmetry.space_group_name_H-M   'P 1'
#
loop_
_entity.id
_entity.type
_entity.pdbx_description
1 polymer ?
#
loop_
_entity_poly.entity_id
_entity_poly.type
_entity_poly.pdbx_seq_one_letter_code
_entity_poly.pdbx_strand_id
1 'polypeptide(L)'
;MARYDGVKYGFRSNEASNLLDMTSKSRAEGFGDEVQRRILIGTYALSAGYSDAYYKKAQKVRTLIRKDFDNAFRKVDILLTPTCPTTAFLKGDFSNDPLSMYLSDLLTVPVNLSGLPAISIPCGFDTKGLPIGLQLIGNVLEENKILNAANIFEMDAKVIKNRPLS
;
A
#
# COMPACT_ATOMS: atom_id res chain seq x y z
N MET A 1 1.09 11.27 -16.32
CA MET A 1 -0.23 10.64 -16.57
C MET A 1 -0.46 10.25 -18.03
N ALA A 2 0.19 10.93 -18.99
CA ALA A 2 -0.05 10.78 -20.43
C ALA A 2 0.60 9.56 -21.12
N ARG A 3 1.16 8.59 -20.38
CA ARG A 3 1.94 7.49 -20.98
C ARG A 3 1.10 6.32 -21.51
N TYR A 4 -0.15 6.22 -21.06
CA TYR A 4 -1.11 5.20 -21.51
C TYR A 4 -2.22 5.97 -22.22
N ASP A 5 -2.03 6.12 -23.52
CA ASP A 5 -2.82 6.97 -24.41
C ASP A 5 -3.19 6.25 -25.72
N GLY A 6 -2.79 4.98 -25.86
CA GLY A 6 -2.96 4.19 -27.08
C GLY A 6 -2.07 4.64 -28.24
N VAL A 7 -1.13 5.58 -28.06
CA VAL A 7 -0.29 6.10 -29.16
C VAL A 7 0.86 5.14 -29.50
N LYS A 8 1.67 4.81 -28.50
CA LYS A 8 2.91 4.02 -28.67
C LYS A 8 2.71 2.52 -28.47
N TYR A 9 1.81 2.14 -27.56
CA TYR A 9 1.59 0.75 -27.15
C TYR A 9 0.28 0.62 -26.37
N GLY A 10 -0.14 -0.62 -26.17
CA GLY A 10 -1.29 -0.98 -25.35
C GLY A 10 -2.62 -0.88 -26.08
N PHE A 11 -3.70 -0.84 -25.31
CA PHE A 11 -5.05 -0.72 -25.83
C PHE A 11 -5.27 0.64 -26.51
N ARG A 12 -5.87 0.60 -27.70
CA ARG A 12 -6.31 1.77 -28.47
C ARG A 12 -7.77 1.52 -28.87
N SER A 13 -8.64 2.48 -28.55
CA SER A 13 -10.05 2.43 -28.97
C SER A 13 -10.13 2.56 -30.49
N ASN A 14 -10.95 1.72 -31.11
CA ASN A 14 -11.17 1.70 -32.56
C ASN A 14 -12.18 2.78 -33.01
N GLU A 15 -12.90 3.39 -32.07
CA GLU A 15 -14.00 4.33 -32.34
C GLU A 15 -13.60 5.79 -32.12
N ALA A 16 -12.43 6.19 -32.59
CA ALA A 16 -11.90 7.54 -32.37
C ALA A 16 -11.99 8.44 -33.61
N SER A 17 -12.55 9.64 -33.45
CA SER A 17 -12.70 10.62 -34.53
C SER A 17 -11.49 11.54 -34.69
N ASN A 18 -10.72 11.74 -33.62
CA ASN A 18 -9.53 12.58 -33.59
C ASN A 18 -8.59 12.14 -32.44
N LEU A 19 -7.42 12.77 -32.32
CA LEU A 19 -6.43 12.39 -31.32
C LEU A 19 -6.92 12.57 -29.87
N LEU A 20 -7.61 13.67 -29.56
CA LEU A 20 -8.16 13.90 -28.21
C LEU A 20 -9.22 12.86 -27.85
N ASP A 21 -10.08 12.53 -28.82
CA ASP A 21 -11.10 11.49 -28.68
C ASP A 21 -10.46 10.11 -28.49
N MET A 22 -9.45 9.76 -29.30
CA MET A 22 -8.70 8.51 -29.18
C MET A 22 -8.08 8.34 -27.80
N THR A 23 -7.40 9.37 -27.30
CA THR A 23 -6.74 9.30 -25.98
C THR A 23 -7.76 9.19 -24.85
N SER A 24 -8.89 9.90 -24.93
CA SER A 24 -9.94 9.87 -23.92
C SER A 24 -10.65 8.52 -23.88
N LYS A 25 -11.10 8.01 -25.04
CA LYS A 25 -11.78 6.72 -25.17
C LYS A 25 -10.90 5.54 -24.80
N SER A 26 -9.66 5.51 -25.30
CA SER A 26 -8.72 4.42 -24.98
C SER A 26 -8.46 4.31 -23.47
N ARG A 27 -8.49 5.43 -22.74
CA ARG A 27 -8.32 5.44 -21.28
C ARG A 27 -9.62 5.07 -20.55
N ALA A 28 -10.76 5.56 -21.01
CA ALA A 28 -12.06 5.25 -20.42
C ALA A 28 -12.44 3.77 -20.58
N GLU A 29 -12.12 3.17 -21.71
CA GLU A 29 -12.38 1.75 -21.98
C GLU A 29 -11.28 0.85 -21.38
N GLY A 30 -10.03 1.32 -21.37
CA GLY A 30 -8.88 0.50 -20.96
C GLY A 30 -8.60 0.48 -19.45
N PHE A 31 -9.08 1.47 -18.68
CA PHE A 31 -8.90 1.49 -17.22
C PHE A 31 -10.14 1.00 -16.49
N GLY A 32 -9.96 0.09 -15.54
CA GLY A 32 -11.01 -0.28 -14.60
C GLY A 32 -11.33 0.82 -13.59
N ASP A 33 -12.48 0.69 -12.92
CA ASP A 33 -13.10 1.73 -12.09
C ASP A 33 -12.19 2.30 -11.00
N GLU A 34 -11.43 1.46 -10.28
CA GLU A 34 -10.54 1.93 -9.21
C GLU A 34 -9.36 2.76 -9.76
N VAL A 35 -8.86 2.40 -10.94
CA VAL A 35 -7.79 3.16 -11.61
C VAL A 35 -8.32 4.53 -12.03
N GLN A 36 -9.53 4.58 -12.62
CA GLN A 36 -10.17 5.83 -12.99
C GLN A 36 -10.45 6.72 -11.77
N ARG A 37 -10.96 6.14 -10.67
CA ARG A 37 -11.19 6.83 -9.39
C ARG A 37 -9.91 7.50 -8.87
N ARG A 38 -8.79 6.77 -8.84
CA ARG A 38 -7.49 7.30 -8.41
C ARG A 38 -6.94 8.38 -9.35
N ILE A 39 -7.14 8.24 -10.66
CA ILE A 39 -6.76 9.27 -11.64
C ILE A 39 -7.54 10.57 -11.38
N LEU A 40 -8.85 10.48 -11.15
CA LEU A 40 -9.70 11.64 -10.88
C LEU A 40 -9.29 12.35 -9.59
N ILE A 41 -9.15 11.59 -8.48
CA ILE A 41 -8.71 12.14 -7.19
C ILE A 41 -7.32 12.79 -7.31
N GLY A 42 -6.38 12.12 -7.97
CA GLY A 42 -5.03 12.64 -8.17
C GLY A 42 -5.01 13.92 -9.00
N THR A 43 -5.82 13.99 -10.06
CA THR A 43 -5.93 15.19 -10.92
C THR A 43 -6.55 16.35 -10.14
N TYR A 44 -7.60 16.08 -9.35
CA TYR A 44 -8.22 17.08 -8.49
C TYR A 44 -7.25 17.62 -7.43
N ALA A 45 -6.55 16.72 -6.72
CA ALA A 45 -5.59 17.08 -5.68
C ALA A 45 -4.41 17.92 -6.19
N LEU A 46 -4.12 17.89 -7.49
CA LEU A 46 -3.05 18.65 -8.14
C LEU A 46 -3.56 19.89 -8.89
N SER A 47 -4.89 20.07 -8.99
CA SER A 47 -5.49 21.18 -9.71
C SER A 47 -5.19 22.53 -9.04
N ALA A 48 -5.06 23.57 -9.86
CA ALA A 48 -4.85 24.93 -9.38
C ALA A 48 -6.00 25.35 -8.44
N GLY A 49 -5.66 25.93 -7.29
CA GLY A 49 -6.62 26.28 -6.23
C GLY A 49 -6.80 25.22 -5.14
N TYR A 50 -6.51 23.95 -5.41
CA TYR A 50 -6.65 22.85 -4.45
C TYR A 50 -5.31 22.20 -4.06
N SER A 51 -4.26 22.36 -4.87
CA SER A 51 -2.93 21.76 -4.64
C SER A 51 -2.32 22.06 -3.27
N ASP A 52 -2.44 23.31 -2.79
CA ASP A 52 -1.91 23.70 -1.48
C ASP A 52 -2.70 23.05 -0.33
N ALA A 53 -4.03 22.96 -0.47
CA ALA A 53 -4.92 22.42 0.56
C ALA A 53 -4.83 20.89 0.70
N TYR A 54 -4.60 20.18 -0.42
CA TYR A 54 -4.54 18.72 -0.43
C TYR A 54 -3.11 18.20 -0.55
N TYR A 55 -2.47 18.36 -1.71
CA TYR A 55 -1.18 17.72 -1.99
C TYR A 55 -0.06 18.25 -1.09
N LYS A 56 0.11 19.57 -1.01
CA LYS A 56 1.17 20.18 -0.18
C LYS A 56 0.92 19.95 1.31
N LYS A 57 -0.34 19.97 1.75
CA LYS A 57 -0.69 19.62 3.12
C LYS A 57 -0.35 18.16 3.44
N ALA A 58 -0.64 17.23 2.53
CA ALA A 58 -0.28 15.82 2.68
C ALA A 58 1.24 15.62 2.77
N GLN A 59 2.05 16.34 1.98
CA GLN A 59 3.52 16.29 2.09
C GLN A 59 4.04 16.82 3.43
N LYS A 60 3.39 17.84 4.01
CA LYS A 60 3.70 18.30 5.38
C LYS A 60 3.38 17.24 6.42
N VAL A 61 2.22 16.58 6.32
CA VAL A 61 1.85 15.47 7.22
C VAL A 61 2.82 14.31 7.08
N ARG A 62 3.21 13.94 5.86
CA ARG A 62 4.26 12.93 5.60
C ARG A 62 5.56 13.24 6.34
N THR A 63 5.95 14.52 6.40
CA THR A 63 7.14 14.96 7.14
C THR A 63 6.98 14.74 8.64
N LEU A 64 5.79 14.95 9.20
CA LEU A 64 5.51 14.67 10.62
C LEU A 64 5.60 13.17 10.92
N ILE A 65 4.97 12.33 10.09
CA ILE A 65 5.03 10.86 10.22
C ILE A 65 6.49 10.39 10.23
N ARG A 66 7.33 10.90 9.31
CA ARG A 66 8.75 10.56 9.28
C ARG A 66 9.47 10.95 10.57
N LYS A 67 9.19 12.14 11.11
CA LYS A 67 9.79 12.59 12.38
C LYS A 67 9.40 11.67 13.55
N ASP A 68 8.20 11.13 13.56
CA ASP A 68 7.76 10.21 14.61
C ASP A 68 8.58 8.92 14.58
N PHE A 69 8.82 8.36 13.38
CA PHE A 69 9.74 7.23 13.22
C PHE A 69 11.18 7.58 13.60
N ASP A 70 11.71 8.71 13.13
CA ASP A 70 13.07 9.17 13.47
C ASP A 70 13.24 9.27 15.00
N ASN A 71 12.22 9.74 15.71
CA ASN A 71 12.22 9.84 17.17
C ASN A 71 12.12 8.47 17.85
N ALA A 72 11.34 7.54 17.29
CA ALA A 72 11.21 6.19 17.80
C ALA A 72 12.54 5.42 17.67
N PHE A 73 13.21 5.50 16.52
CA PHE A 73 14.49 4.82 16.27
C PHE A 73 15.67 5.36 17.09
N ARG A 74 15.52 6.50 17.78
CA ARG A 74 16.49 6.92 18.81
C ARG A 74 16.46 6.04 20.05
N LYS A 75 15.40 5.27 20.25
CA LYS A 75 15.15 4.48 21.46
C LYS A 75 15.14 2.97 21.21
N VAL A 76 14.91 2.55 19.97
CA VAL A 76 14.78 1.14 19.58
C VAL A 76 15.46 0.89 18.24
N ASP A 77 15.89 -0.35 18.01
CA ASP A 77 16.46 -0.78 16.73
C ASP A 77 15.41 -1.23 15.71
N ILE A 78 14.30 -1.79 16.18
CA ILE A 78 13.24 -2.37 15.36
C ILE A 78 11.89 -1.99 15.98
N LEU A 79 10.93 -1.62 15.14
CA LEU A 79 9.53 -1.47 15.52
C LEU A 79 8.73 -2.70 15.10
N LEU A 80 7.74 -3.06 15.90
CA LEU A 80 6.92 -4.25 15.71
C LEU A 80 5.45 -3.88 15.72
N THR A 81 4.71 -4.35 14.71
CA THR A 81 3.26 -4.17 14.59
C THR A 81 2.63 -5.42 13.95
N PRO A 82 1.32 -5.66 14.06
CA PRO A 82 0.64 -6.51 13.08
C PRO A 82 0.81 -5.92 11.67
N THR A 83 0.91 -6.78 10.64
CA THR A 83 0.98 -6.30 9.24
C THR A 83 -0.37 -5.74 8.78
N CYS A 84 -1.46 -6.42 9.15
CA CYS A 84 -2.82 -6.02 8.84
C CYS A 84 -3.66 -6.00 10.13
N PRO A 85 -4.70 -5.14 10.21
CA PRO A 85 -5.58 -5.08 11.38
C PRO A 85 -6.48 -6.32 11.53
N THR A 86 -6.72 -7.05 10.45
CA THR A 86 -7.52 -8.28 10.44
C THR A 86 -6.81 -9.37 9.64
N THR A 87 -7.23 -10.63 9.82
CA THR A 87 -6.91 -11.71 8.88
C THR A 87 -7.61 -11.52 7.54
N ALA A 88 -7.28 -12.37 6.56
CA ALA A 88 -7.81 -12.29 5.21
C ALA A 88 -9.36 -12.30 5.21
N PHE A 89 -9.96 -11.29 4.59
CA PHE A 89 -11.40 -11.22 4.33
C PHE A 89 -11.76 -12.00 3.05
N LEU A 90 -13.05 -12.29 2.87
CA LEU A 90 -13.52 -13.05 1.72
C LEU A 90 -13.55 -12.18 0.47
N LYS A 91 -13.44 -12.84 -0.69
CA LYS A 91 -13.62 -12.17 -1.97
C LYS A 91 -15.02 -11.58 -2.03
N GLY A 92 -15.10 -10.26 -2.15
CA GLY A 92 -16.37 -9.56 -2.26
C GLY A 92 -16.62 -8.57 -1.11
N ASP A 93 -16.07 -8.83 0.07
CA ASP A 93 -16.47 -8.19 1.34
C ASP A 93 -16.43 -6.64 1.31
N PHE A 94 -15.49 -6.05 0.57
CA PHE A 94 -15.33 -4.58 0.47
C PHE A 94 -15.51 -4.04 -0.95
N SER A 95 -16.12 -4.80 -1.86
CA SER A 95 -16.25 -4.39 -3.27
C SER A 95 -17.09 -3.12 -3.45
N ASN A 96 -18.04 -2.89 -2.53
CA ASN A 96 -18.94 -1.73 -2.54
C ASN A 96 -18.53 -0.66 -1.52
N ASP A 97 -17.47 -0.88 -0.75
CA ASP A 97 -16.96 0.08 0.24
C ASP A 97 -15.44 0.26 0.10
N PRO A 98 -15.00 1.16 -0.81
CA PRO A 98 -13.59 1.42 -1.03
C PRO A 98 -12.84 1.93 0.22
N LEU A 99 -13.54 2.59 1.16
CA LEU A 99 -12.90 3.13 2.36
C LEU A 99 -12.49 2.01 3.31
N SER A 100 -13.37 1.02 3.50
CA SER A 100 -13.03 -0.17 4.30
C SER A 100 -11.86 -0.95 3.70
N MET A 101 -11.75 -1.00 2.37
CA MET A 101 -10.57 -1.59 1.70
C MET A 101 -9.28 -0.85 2.09
N TYR A 102 -9.29 0.49 2.13
CA TYR A 102 -8.11 1.30 2.48
C TYR A 102 -7.67 1.16 3.93
N LEU A 103 -8.57 0.79 4.85
CA LEU A 103 -8.19 0.51 6.24
C LEU A 103 -7.30 -0.72 6.39
N SER A 104 -7.29 -1.61 5.39
CA SER A 104 -6.35 -2.73 5.34
C SER A 104 -4.89 -2.28 5.36
N ASP A 105 -4.61 -1.10 4.80
CA ASP A 105 -3.27 -0.53 4.66
C ASP A 105 -2.87 0.41 5.81
N LEU A 106 -3.70 0.48 6.88
CA LEU A 106 -3.49 1.39 8.01
C LEU A 106 -2.10 1.26 8.64
N LEU A 107 -1.59 0.03 8.71
CA LEU A 107 -0.32 -0.30 9.37
C LEU A 107 0.86 -0.38 8.39
N THR A 108 0.62 -0.34 7.08
CA THR A 108 1.67 -0.49 6.04
C THR A 108 2.03 0.84 5.40
N VAL A 109 1.04 1.70 5.09
CA VAL A 109 1.27 3.00 4.43
C VAL A 109 2.22 3.94 5.19
N PRO A 110 2.18 4.06 6.53
CA PRO A 110 3.11 4.92 7.26
C PRO A 110 4.60 4.57 7.01
N VAL A 111 4.90 3.29 6.76
CA VAL A 111 6.24 2.81 6.42
C VAL A 111 6.68 3.34 5.05
N ASN A 112 5.81 3.23 4.03
CA ASN A 112 6.10 3.74 2.69
C ASN A 112 6.28 5.26 2.68
N LEU A 113 5.44 5.98 3.44
CA LEU A 113 5.53 7.43 3.57
C LEU A 113 6.86 7.87 4.19
N SER A 114 7.38 7.10 5.13
CA SER A 114 8.64 7.38 5.82
C SER A 114 9.88 6.90 5.05
N GLY A 115 9.69 6.01 4.06
CA GLY A 115 10.79 5.46 3.25
C GLY A 115 11.64 4.45 4.01
N LEU A 116 11.02 3.69 4.91
CA LEU A 116 11.68 2.72 5.78
C LEU A 116 11.58 1.30 5.19
N PRO A 117 12.56 0.42 5.47
CA PRO A 117 12.41 -1.00 5.19
C PRO A 117 11.47 -1.68 6.19
N ALA A 118 10.64 -2.60 5.72
CA ALA A 118 9.83 -3.47 6.56
C ALA A 118 9.68 -4.87 5.95
N ILE A 119 9.49 -5.87 6.82
CA ILE A 119 9.22 -7.26 6.45
C ILE A 119 7.99 -7.76 7.20
N SER A 120 7.15 -8.54 6.52
CA SER A 120 6.03 -9.24 7.12
C SER A 120 6.34 -10.73 7.21
N ILE A 121 6.24 -11.31 8.41
CA ILE A 121 6.43 -12.73 8.68
C ILE A 121 5.19 -13.33 9.37
N PRO A 122 4.86 -14.61 9.14
CA PRO A 122 3.72 -15.24 9.78
C PRO A 122 3.99 -15.44 11.28
N CYS A 123 3.10 -14.96 12.15
CA CYS A 123 3.26 -15.07 13.61
C CYS A 123 2.18 -15.92 14.29
N GLY A 124 1.19 -16.41 13.55
CA GLY A 124 0.14 -17.27 14.08
C GLY A 124 -1.00 -17.46 13.11
N PHE A 125 -2.08 -18.04 13.62
CA PHE A 125 -3.33 -18.24 12.90
C PHE A 125 -4.49 -17.74 13.77
N ASP A 126 -5.54 -17.21 13.16
CA ASP A 126 -6.77 -16.90 13.86
C ASP A 126 -7.59 -18.17 14.19
N THR A 127 -8.75 -17.97 14.81
CA THR A 127 -9.68 -19.07 15.15
C THR A 127 -10.23 -19.83 13.95
N LYS A 128 -10.11 -19.27 12.74
CA LYS A 128 -10.51 -19.89 11.46
C LYS A 128 -9.31 -20.51 10.72
N GLY A 129 -8.12 -20.49 11.31
CA GLY A 129 -6.91 -21.01 10.69
C GLY A 129 -6.29 -20.08 9.64
N LEU A 130 -6.68 -18.80 9.59
CA LEU A 130 -6.11 -17.82 8.65
C LEU A 130 -4.81 -17.23 9.20
N PRO A 131 -3.76 -17.06 8.37
CA PRO A 131 -2.48 -16.52 8.84
C PRO A 131 -2.59 -15.09 9.38
N ILE A 132 -1.87 -14.83 10.47
CA ILE A 132 -1.66 -13.49 11.04
C ILE A 132 -0.22 -13.06 10.73
N GLY A 133 -0.06 -11.86 10.19
CA GLY A 133 1.25 -11.27 9.87
C GLY A 133 1.79 -10.38 10.98
N LEU A 134 3.07 -10.56 11.30
CA LEU A 134 3.89 -9.68 12.12
C LEU A 134 4.79 -8.86 11.21
N GLN A 135 4.70 -7.54 11.33
CA GLN A 135 5.52 -6.59 10.61
C GLN A 135 6.67 -6.12 11.49
N LEU A 136 7.90 -6.28 11.01
CA LEU A 136 9.12 -5.71 11.58
C LEU A 136 9.59 -4.55 10.71
N ILE A 137 9.78 -3.38 11.30
CA ILE A 137 10.17 -2.15 10.60
C ILE A 137 11.55 -1.74 11.09
N GLY A 138 12.50 -1.60 10.16
CA GLY A 138 13.87 -1.19 10.43
C GLY A 138 14.08 0.29 10.11
N ASN A 139 15.21 0.84 10.56
CA ASN A 139 15.60 2.18 10.15
C ASN A 139 16.14 2.17 8.70
N VAL A 140 16.35 3.36 8.14
CA VAL A 140 16.87 3.56 6.78
C VAL A 140 18.14 2.74 6.56
N LEU A 141 18.10 1.85 5.55
CA LEU A 141 19.20 0.95 5.16
C LEU A 141 19.63 -0.07 6.23
N GLU A 142 18.74 -0.39 7.18
CA GLU A 142 18.98 -1.42 8.21
C GLU A 142 18.20 -2.72 7.95
N GLU A 143 18.05 -3.12 6.67
CA GLU A 143 17.41 -4.38 6.28
C GLU A 143 18.05 -5.59 6.97
N ASN A 144 19.36 -5.54 7.20
CA ASN A 144 20.10 -6.58 7.91
C ASN A 144 19.54 -6.86 9.31
N LYS A 145 19.15 -5.82 10.07
CA LYS A 145 18.60 -5.98 11.43
C LYS A 145 17.25 -6.70 11.39
N ILE A 146 16.35 -6.27 10.51
CA ILE A 146 15.03 -6.88 10.39
C ILE A 146 15.09 -8.31 9.82
N LEU A 147 16.00 -8.59 8.88
CA LEU A 147 16.19 -9.94 8.34
C LEU A 147 16.74 -10.89 9.41
N ASN A 148 17.69 -10.44 10.23
CA ASN A 148 18.22 -11.23 11.34
C ASN A 148 17.14 -11.53 12.39
N ALA A 149 16.35 -10.51 12.78
CA ALA A 149 15.26 -10.69 13.73
C ALA A 149 14.17 -11.63 13.19
N ALA A 150 13.81 -11.49 11.92
CA ALA A 150 12.86 -12.38 11.25
C ALA A 150 13.34 -13.83 11.24
N ASN A 151 14.61 -14.07 10.92
CA ASN A 151 15.21 -15.41 10.91
C ASN A 151 15.20 -16.06 12.30
N ILE A 152 15.57 -15.31 13.35
CA ILE A 152 15.52 -15.81 14.73
C ILE A 152 14.09 -16.18 15.12
N PHE A 153 13.13 -15.29 14.80
CA PHE A 153 11.71 -15.54 15.07
C PHE A 153 11.21 -16.81 14.37
N GLU A 154 11.54 -16.99 13.09
CA GLU A 154 11.12 -18.17 12.31
C GLU A 154 11.67 -19.47 12.91
N MET A 155 12.96 -19.48 13.28
CA MET A 155 13.63 -20.66 13.85
C MET A 155 13.03 -21.10 15.19
N ASP A 156 12.64 -20.15 16.02
CA ASP A 156 12.09 -20.42 17.35
C ASP A 156 10.58 -20.72 17.30
N ALA A 157 9.79 -19.82 16.74
CA ALA A 157 8.33 -19.90 16.75
C ALA A 157 7.78 -21.04 15.87
N LYS A 158 8.50 -21.42 14.79
CA LYS A 158 8.15 -22.53 13.88
C LYS A 158 6.68 -22.48 13.41
N VAL A 159 6.13 -21.28 13.26
CA VAL A 159 4.69 -21.04 13.02
C VAL A 159 4.16 -21.85 11.84
N ILE A 160 4.89 -21.88 10.73
CA ILE A 160 4.48 -22.59 9.51
C ILE A 160 4.36 -24.10 9.74
N LYS A 161 5.17 -24.69 10.63
CA LYS A 161 5.08 -26.13 10.95
C LYS A 161 3.78 -26.49 11.68
N ASN A 162 3.20 -25.53 12.39
CA ASN A 162 1.96 -25.69 13.14
C ASN A 162 0.73 -25.18 12.35
N ARG A 163 0.84 -25.10 11.02
CA ARG A 163 -0.27 -24.65 10.18
C ARG A 163 -1.46 -25.60 10.35
N PRO A 164 -2.65 -25.08 10.70
CA PRO A 164 -3.85 -25.91 10.73
C PRO A 164 -4.11 -26.48 9.33
N LEU A 165 -4.28 -27.79 9.27
CA LEU A 165 -4.69 -28.48 8.05
C LEU A 165 -6.14 -28.07 7.77
N SER A 166 -6.39 -27.61 6.54
CA SER A 166 -7.73 -27.32 6.03
C SER A 166 -8.56 -28.57 5.89
#